data_AF-A0A842X169-F1
#
_entry.id   AF-A0A842X169-F1
#
_cell.length_a   1.000
_cell.length_b   1.000
_cell.length_c   1.000
_cell.angle_alpha   90.00
_cell.angle_beta   90.00
_cell.angle_gamma   90.00
#
_symmetry.space_group_name_H-M   'P 1'
#
loop_
_entity.id
_entity.type
_entity.pdbx_description
1 polymer ?
#
loop_
_entity_poly.entity_id
_entity_poly.type
_entity_poly.pdbx_seq_one_letter_code
_entity_poly.pdbx_strand_id
1 'polypeptide(L)' 'MRRDNVLRCSELTGLSCPYVAVGSASKVKHDVLAHANEEHPDIASTMSSRGVDNMMEKAERILGKGGDEGVKEP' A
#
# COMPACT_ATOMS: atom_id res chain seq x y z
N MET A 1 -7.15 -9.53 -20.99
CA MET A 1 -5.97 -8.85 -20.42
C MET A 1 -6.28 -8.57 -18.96
N ARG A 2 -5.49 -9.07 -18.00
CA ARG A 2 -5.67 -8.71 -16.58
C ARG A 2 -5.26 -7.25 -16.45
N ARG A 3 -6.07 -6.41 -15.78
CA ARG A 3 -5.69 -5.02 -15.50
C ARG A 3 -4.51 -5.07 -14.51
N ASP A 4 -3.40 -4.45 -14.88
CA ASP A 4 -2.30 -4.26 -13.94
C ASP A 4 -2.78 -3.33 -12.81
N ASN A 5 -2.42 -3.69 -11.58
CA ASN A 5 -2.68 -2.88 -10.41
C ASN A 5 -1.55 -1.87 -10.26
N VAL A 6 -1.90 -0.64 -9.89
CA VAL A 6 -0.95 0.45 -9.65
C VAL A 6 -1.23 1.02 -8.27
N LEU A 7 -0.18 1.18 -7.45
CA LEU A 7 -0.29 1.79 -6.13
C LEU A 7 0.90 2.68 -5.85
N ARG A 8 0.63 3.88 -5.34
CA ARG A 8 1.70 4.80 -4.92
C ARG A 8 1.99 4.64 -3.44
N CYS A 9 3.26 4.67 -3.05
CA CYS A 9 3.65 4.60 -1.64
C CYS A 9 2.98 5.70 -0.80
N SER A 10 2.85 6.91 -1.37
CA SER A 10 2.17 8.05 -0.76
C SER A 10 0.71 7.78 -0.41
N GLU A 11 0.00 6.93 -1.16
CA GLU A 11 -1.40 6.58 -0.88
C GLU A 11 -1.54 5.69 0.35
N LEU A 12 -0.49 4.96 0.72
CA LEU A 12 -0.47 4.07 1.87
C LEU A 12 0.05 4.73 3.13
N THR A 13 1.24 5.33 3.03
CA THR A 13 2.02 5.80 4.18
C THR A 13 1.71 7.24 4.56
N GLY A 14 1.06 8.01 3.68
CA GLY A 14 0.84 9.45 3.88
C GLY A 14 2.12 10.29 3.68
N LEU A 15 3.22 9.67 3.27
CA LEU A 15 4.47 10.34 2.95
C LEU A 15 4.41 10.99 1.58
N SER A 16 5.21 12.03 1.40
CA SER A 16 5.53 12.54 0.06
C SER A 16 6.58 11.66 -0.63
N CYS A 17 6.27 10.36 -0.80
CA CYS A 17 7.13 9.40 -1.47
C CYS A 17 6.69 9.20 -2.94
N PRO A 18 7.57 9.42 -3.94
CA PRO A 18 7.21 9.32 -5.36
C PRO A 18 7.18 7.88 -5.90
N TYR A 19 7.47 6.87 -5.07
CA TYR A 19 7.52 5.48 -5.49
C TYR A 19 6.15 4.94 -5.92
N VAL A 20 6.13 4.23 -7.05
CA VAL A 20 4.94 3.60 -7.64
C VAL A 20 5.24 2.14 -7.98
N ALA A 21 4.44 1.23 -7.44
CA ALA A 21 4.52 -0.19 -7.76
C ALA A 21 3.43 -0.58 -8.77
N VAL A 22 3.79 -1.43 -9.73
CA VAL A 22 2.90 -1.90 -10.82
C VAL A 22 2.97 -3.41 -10.95
N GLY A 23 1.80 -4.07 -11.04
CA GLY A 23 1.72 -5.50 -11.33
C GLY A 23 0.48 -6.18 -10.73
N SER A 24 0.64 -7.43 -10.28
CA SER A 24 -0.43 -8.14 -9.55
C SER A 24 -0.60 -7.57 -8.14
N ALA A 25 -1.81 -7.61 -7.57
CA ALA A 25 -2.08 -7.00 -6.27
C ALA A 25 -1.11 -7.46 -5.16
N SER A 26 -0.81 -8.76 -5.08
CA SER A 26 0.17 -9.29 -4.12
C SER A 26 1.59 -8.78 -4.35
N LYS A 27 2.00 -8.61 -5.62
CA LYS A 27 3.32 -8.04 -5.96
C LYS A 27 3.39 -6.58 -5.54
N VAL A 28 2.37 -5.80 -5.88
CA VAL A 28 2.31 -4.38 -5.54
C VAL A 28 2.38 -4.15 -4.03
N LYS A 29 1.64 -4.92 -3.23
CA LYS A 29 1.70 -4.87 -1.76
C LYS A 29 3.12 -5.15 -1.24
N HIS A 30 3.73 -6.22 -1.73
CA HIS A 30 5.06 -6.64 -1.30
C HIS A 30 6.12 -5.60 -1.67
N ASP A 31 6.07 -5.08 -2.91
CA ASP A 31 7.01 -4.09 -3.42
C ASP A 31 6.95 -2.78 -2.62
N VAL A 32 5.74 -2.27 -2.30
CA VAL A 32 5.62 -1.03 -1.52
C VAL A 32 6.06 -1.20 -0.07
N LEU A 33 5.79 -2.36 0.55
CA LEU A 33 6.27 -2.64 1.90
C LEU A 33 7.79 -2.78 1.95
N ALA A 34 8.36 -3.53 1.01
CA ALA A 34 9.81 -3.69 0.91
C ALA A 34 10.48 -2.33 0.69
N HIS A 35 9.94 -1.52 -0.22
CA HIS A 35 10.41 -0.16 -0.46
C HIS A 35 10.33 0.70 0.81
N ALA A 36 9.21 0.69 1.55
CA ALA A 36 9.09 1.47 2.79
C ALA A 36 10.09 1.00 3.86
N ASN A 37 10.38 -0.30 3.96
CA ASN A 37 11.35 -0.83 4.91
C ASN A 37 12.80 -0.48 4.56
N GLU A 38 13.12 -0.42 3.27
CA GLU A 38 14.48 -0.15 2.78
C GLU A 38 14.78 1.36 2.75
N GLU A 39 13.86 2.15 2.19
CA GLU A 39 14.08 3.57 1.92
C GLU A 39 13.57 4.49 3.04
N HIS A 40 12.72 3.97 3.93
CA HIS A 40 12.16 4.73 5.06
C HIS A 40 12.35 3.98 6.39
N PRO A 41 13.60 3.77 6.85
CA PRO A 41 13.89 3.02 8.07
C PRO A 41 13.26 3.63 9.33
N ASP A 42 13.05 4.94 9.37
CA ASP A 42 12.34 5.62 10.46
C ASP A 42 10.89 5.15 10.58
N ILE A 43 10.25 4.89 9.45
CA ILE A 43 8.87 4.43 9.34
C ILE A 43 8.80 2.93 9.58
N ALA A 44 9.75 2.17 9.02
CA ALA A 44 9.91 0.76 9.36
C ALA A 44 10.05 0.54 10.88
N SER A 45 10.79 1.44 11.54
CA SER A 45 11.03 1.39 12.99
C SER A 45 9.84 1.87 13.82
N THR A 46 9.02 2.79 13.30
CA THR A 46 7.80 3.26 13.99
C THR A 46 6.55 2.47 13.64
N MET A 47 6.54 1.75 12.51
CA MET A 47 5.46 0.86 12.13
C MET A 47 5.47 -0.37 13.04
N SER A 48 4.63 -0.32 14.06
CA SER A 48 4.24 -1.53 14.79
C SER A 48 3.59 -2.55 13.84
N SER A 49 3.53 -3.83 14.20
CA SER A 49 2.87 -4.87 13.39
C SER A 49 1.47 -4.45 12.94
N ARG A 50 0.69 -3.82 13.83
CA ARG A 50 -0.62 -3.22 13.53
C ARG A 50 -0.61 -2.15 12.43
N GLY A 51 0.46 -1.36 12.33
CA GLY A 51 0.63 -0.36 11.28
C GLY A 51 0.86 -1.01 9.91
N VAL A 52 1.64 -2.11 9.89
CA VAL A 52 1.85 -2.93 8.69
C VAL A 52 0.55 -3.59 8.24
N ASP A 53 -0.22 -4.16 9.16
CA ASP A 53 -1.54 -4.75 8.85
C ASP A 53 -2.50 -3.71 8.25
N ASN A 54 -2.63 -2.54 8.89
CA ASN A 54 -3.46 -1.44 8.37
C ASN A 54 -3.01 -0.97 6.98
N MET A 55 -1.70 -0.90 6.75
CA MET A 55 -1.13 -0.55 5.44
C MET A 55 -1.51 -1.58 4.37
N MET A 56 -1.41 -2.88 4.71
CA MET A 56 -1.75 -3.98 3.81
C MET A 56 -3.24 -4.05 3.51
N GLU A 57 -4.10 -3.82 4.52
CA GLU A 57 -5.55 -3.71 4.33
C GLU A 57 -5.91 -2.52 3.45
N LYS A 58 -5.28 -1.35 3.65
CA LYS A 58 -5.49 -0.18 2.80
C LYS A 58 -5.05 -0.44 1.36
N ALA A 59 -3.91 -1.08 1.17
CA ALA A 59 -3.44 -1.51 -0.15
C ALA A 59 -4.40 -2.50 -0.80
N GLU A 60 -4.91 -3.47 -0.04
CA GLU A 60 -5.93 -4.39 -0.54
C GLU A 60 -7.19 -3.67 -0.98
N ARG A 61 -7.67 -2.70 -0.20
CA ARG A 61 -8.85 -1.91 -0.56
C ARG A 61 -8.63 -1.09 -1.82
N ILE A 62 -7.47 -0.44 -2.00
CA ILE A 62 -7.19 0.37 -3.20
C ILE A 62 -7.07 -0.52 -4.44
N LEU A 63 -6.35 -1.63 -4.32
CA LEU A 63 -6.15 -2.58 -5.43
C LEU A 63 -7.42 -3.41 -5.71
N GLY A 64 -8.25 -3.60 -4.70
CA GLY A 64 -9.57 -4.25 -4.79
C GLY A 64 -10.67 -3.33 -5.29
N LYS A 65 -10.57 -2.00 -5.11
CA LYS A 65 -11.57 -0.98 -5.52
C LYS A 65 -11.75 -0.81 -7.03
N GLY A 66 -11.22 -1.73 -7.84
CA GLY A 66 -11.82 -2.06 -9.13
C GLY A 66 -13.22 -2.69 -9.01
N GLY A 67 -13.67 -3.05 -7.80
CA GLY A 67 -15.03 -3.43 -7.48
C GLY A 67 -15.36 -3.16 -6.01
N ASP A 68 -16.51 -2.52 -5.81
CA ASP A 68 -17.24 -2.37 -4.55
C ASP A 68 -16.80 -1.29 -3.54
N GLU A 69 -17.76 -0.40 -3.30
CA GLU A 69 -17.76 0.69 -2.34
C GLU A 69 -17.58 0.19 -0.90
N GLY A 70 -17.08 1.06 -0.02
CA GLY A 70 -17.01 0.71 1.40
C GLY A 70 -16.10 1.60 2.23
N VAL A 71 -16.16 2.92 2.04
CA VAL A 71 -15.81 3.85 3.11
C VAL A 71 -17.14 4.31 3.69
N LYS A 72 -17.56 3.64 4.76
CA LYS A 72 -18.51 4.19 5.72
C LYS A 72 -17.68 4.65 6.91
N GLU A 73 -17.24 5.91 6.87
CA GLU A 73 -17.00 6.71 8.08
C GLU A 73 -18.40 7.05 8.65
N PRO A 74 -18.60 7.35 9.95
CA PRO A 74 -17.71 7.35 11.11
C PRO A 74 -17.91 6.17 12.09
#